data_AF-A0A918HAN9-F1
#
_entry.id   AF-A0A918HAN9-F1
#
_cell.length_a   1.000
_cell.length_b   1.000
_cell.length_c   1.000
_cell.angle_alpha   90.00
_cell.angle_beta   90.00
_cell.angle_gamma   90.00
#
_symmetry.space_group_name_H-M   'P 1'
#
loop_
_entity.id
_entity.type
_entity.pdbx_description
1 polymer ?
#
loop_
_entity_poly.entity_id
_entity_poly.type
_entity_poly.pdbx_seq_one_letter_code
_entity_poly.pdbx_strand_id
1 'polypeptide(L)'
;MFGLSELVIILLVVIAVLAVKKLPGLARSAGTSARILKAEARAAQEEDEARPRVVPGETVPPADPGVGRAPAPDAGHPDDGRGTPA
;
A
#
# COMPACT_ATOMS: atom_id res chain seq x y z
N MET A 1 -14.11 -48.76 16.12
CA MET A 1 -14.39 -47.36 16.49
C MET A 1 -13.29 -46.43 15.95
N PHE A 2 -12.95 -46.50 14.66
CA PHE A 2 -11.79 -45.77 14.09
C PHE A 2 -12.06 -45.17 12.70
N GLY A 3 -13.32 -44.91 12.33
CA GLY A 3 -13.63 -44.36 11.01
C GLY A 3 -13.53 -42.84 10.95
N LEU A 4 -14.31 -42.15 11.79
CA LEU A 4 -14.44 -40.70 11.73
C LEU A 4 -13.35 -39.96 12.50
N SER A 5 -12.99 -40.44 13.70
CA SER A 5 -12.00 -39.78 14.56
C SER A 5 -10.61 -39.76 13.90
N GLU A 6 -10.23 -40.83 13.21
CA GLU A 6 -8.94 -40.90 12.49
C GLU A 6 -8.94 -39.97 11.27
N LEU A 7 -10.03 -39.94 10.50
CA LEU A 7 -10.20 -38.98 9.40
C LEU A 7 -10.14 -37.52 9.86
N VAL A 8 -10.76 -37.19 11.00
CA VAL A 8 -10.72 -35.84 11.57
C VAL A 8 -9.29 -35.46 11.98
N ILE A 9 -8.54 -36.39 12.58
CA ILE A 9 -7.15 -36.15 12.95
C ILE A 9 -6.28 -35.94 11.71
N ILE A 10 -6.41 -36.79 10.69
CA ILE A 10 -5.67 -36.65 9.42
C ILE A 10 -6.01 -35.32 8.75
N LEU A 11 -7.30 -34.96 8.70
CA LEU A 11 -7.75 -33.70 8.13
C LEU A 11 -7.17 -32.50 8.88
N LEU A 12 -7.13 -32.54 10.22
CA LEU A 12 -6.49 -31.51 11.05
C LEU A 12 -5.00 -31.35 10.71
N VAL A 13 -4.27 -32.46 10.56
CA VAL A 13 -2.85 -32.43 10.19
C VAL A 13 -2.65 -31.84 8.79
N VAL A 14 -3.47 -32.22 7.81
CA VAL A 14 -3.41 -31.67 6.45
C VAL A 14 -3.68 -30.17 6.46
N ILE A 15 -4.73 -29.73 7.17
CA ILE A 15 -5.04 -28.31 7.32
C ILE A 15 -3.89 -27.59 8.01
N ALA A 16 -3.31 -28.14 9.08
CA ALA A 16 -2.19 -27.51 9.80
C ALA A 16 -0.97 -27.30 8.88
N VAL A 17 -0.59 -28.30 8.08
CA VAL A 17 0.55 -28.19 7.14
C VAL A 17 0.27 -27.17 6.03
N LEU A 18 -0.95 -27.14 5.49
CA LEU A 18 -1.33 -26.16 4.47
C LEU A 18 -1.44 -24.76 5.07
N ALA A 19 -1.96 -24.64 6.29
CA ALA A 19 -2.16 -23.41 7.01
C ALA A 19 -0.84 -22.65 7.16
N VAL A 20 0.26 -23.29 7.58
CA VAL A 20 1.54 -22.57 7.80
C VAL A 20 2.06 -21.86 6.54
N LYS A 21 1.81 -22.42 5.34
CA LYS A 21 2.33 -21.87 4.08
C LYS A 21 1.29 -21.09 3.28
N LYS A 22 -0.01 -21.35 3.48
CA LYS A 22 -1.12 -20.75 2.72
C LYS A 22 -1.93 -19.71 3.52
N LEU A 23 -1.93 -19.74 4.86
CA LEU A 23 -2.58 -18.72 5.69
C LEU A 23 -2.10 -17.29 5.40
N PRO A 24 -0.79 -16.97 5.40
CA PRO A 24 -0.35 -15.59 5.23
C PRO A 24 -0.74 -15.04 3.85
N GLY A 25 -0.71 -15.88 2.81
CA GLY A 25 -1.15 -15.51 1.47
C GLY A 25 -2.66 -15.28 1.39
N LEU A 26 -3.46 -16.22 1.91
CA LEU A 26 -4.93 -16.13 1.91
C LEU A 26 -5.43 -14.96 2.76
N ALA A 27 -4.84 -14.72 3.94
CA ALA A 27 -5.18 -13.58 4.78
C ALA A 27 -4.86 -12.25 4.10
N ARG A 28 -3.73 -12.15 3.37
CA ARG A 28 -3.38 -10.94 2.61
C ARG A 28 -4.34 -10.68 1.45
N SER A 29 -4.65 -11.71 0.66
CA SER A 29 -5.53 -11.58 -0.50
C SER A 29 -6.98 -11.34 -0.09
N ALA A 30 -7.51 -12.14 0.85
CA ALA A 30 -8.86 -11.99 1.37
C ALA A 30 -9.03 -10.68 2.15
N GLY A 31 -8.01 -10.25 2.92
CA GLY A 31 -8.03 -8.98 3.63
C GLY A 31 -8.07 -7.77 2.69
N THR A 32 -7.36 -7.84 1.56
CA THR A 32 -7.40 -6.78 0.53
C THR A 32 -8.77 -6.68 -0.12
N SER A 33 -9.32 -7.80 -0.60
CA SER A 33 -10.66 -7.82 -1.20
C SER A 33 -11.75 -7.42 -0.19
N ALA A 34 -11.67 -7.88 1.05
CA ALA A 34 -12.61 -7.52 2.10
C ALA A 34 -12.54 -6.02 2.46
N ARG A 35 -11.36 -5.39 2.39
CA ARG A 35 -11.23 -3.95 2.62
C ARG A 35 -11.88 -3.14 1.51
N ILE A 36 -11.72 -3.54 0.25
CA ILE A 36 -12.37 -2.90 -0.89
C ILE A 36 -13.88 -3.05 -0.77
N LEU A 37 -14.37 -4.29 -0.60
CA LEU A 37 -15.80 -4.57 -0.39
C LEU A 37 -16.39 -3.80 0.79
N LYS A 38 -15.65 -3.65 1.90
CA LYS A 38 -16.10 -2.87 3.06
C LYS A 38 -16.15 -1.37 2.76
N ALA A 39 -15.22 -0.83 1.98
CA ALA A 39 -15.21 0.57 1.56
C ALA A 39 -16.36 0.87 0.57
N GLU A 40 -16.57 -0.03 -0.40
CA GLU A 40 -17.68 0.06 -1.34
C GLU A 40 -19.04 -0.11 -0.64
N ALA A 41 -19.15 -1.07 0.29
CA ALA A 41 -20.38 -1.26 1.08
C ALA A 41 -20.66 -0.07 2.01
N ARG A 42 -19.61 0.58 2.56
CA ARG A 42 -19.74 1.83 3.33
C ARG A 42 -20.23 2.98 2.45
N ALA A 43 -19.64 3.16 1.27
CA ALA A 43 -20.06 4.18 0.31
C ALA A 43 -21.52 3.96 -0.13
N ALA A 44 -21.90 2.71 -0.40
CA ALA A 44 -23.28 2.36 -0.72
C ALA A 44 -24.26 2.65 0.43
N GLN A 45 -23.86 2.43 1.69
CA GLN A 45 -24.68 2.80 2.86
C GLN A 45 -24.74 4.30 3.10
N GLU A 46 -23.64 5.02 2.88
CA GLU A 46 -23.58 6.49 3.02
C GLU A 46 -24.36 7.19 1.91
N GLU A 47 -24.41 6.64 0.69
CA GLU A 47 -25.27 7.14 -0.40
C GLU A 47 -26.77 6.92 -0.12
N ASP A 48 -27.12 5.83 0.56
CA ASP A 48 -28.52 5.55 0.95
C ASP A 48 -28.98 6.49 2.09
N GLU A 49 -28.08 6.91 2.98
CA GLU A 49 -28.38 7.80 4.12
C GLU A 49 -28.14 9.31 3.82
N ALA A 50 -27.34 9.66 2.80
CA ALA A 50 -26.99 11.05 2.48
C ALA A 50 -27.25 11.41 1.01
N ARG A 51 -28.21 12.32 0.80
CA ARG A 51 -28.35 13.11 -0.44
C ARG A 51 -26.98 13.63 -0.93
N PRO A 52 -26.77 13.75 -2.26
CA PRO A 52 -25.44 13.84 -2.86
C PRO A 52 -24.63 15.01 -2.32
N ARG A 53 -23.51 14.71 -1.65
CA ARG A 53 -22.52 15.71 -1.23
C ARG A 53 -21.21 15.42 -1.95
N VAL A 54 -20.82 16.36 -2.81
CA VAL A 54 -19.58 16.32 -3.57
C VAL A 54 -18.41 16.44 -2.59
N VAL A 55 -17.57 15.40 -2.50
CA VAL A 55 -16.29 15.44 -1.79
C VAL A 55 -15.20 15.87 -2.79
N PRO A 56 -14.57 17.04 -2.62
CA PRO A 56 -13.47 17.46 -3.49
C PRO A 56 -12.28 16.52 -3.34
N GLY A 57 -11.91 15.82 -4.40
CA GLY A 57 -10.70 15.02 -4.45
C GLY A 57 -9.48 15.92 -4.66
N GLU A 58 -8.51 15.88 -3.75
CA GLU A 58 -7.21 16.52 -3.94
C GLU A 58 -6.33 15.60 -4.80
N THR A 59 -5.82 16.14 -5.92
CA THR A 59 -4.93 15.38 -6.82
C THR A 59 -3.49 15.54 -6.33
N VAL A 60 -2.85 14.43 -5.97
CA VAL A 60 -1.43 14.41 -5.64
C VAL A 60 -0.64 14.39 -6.95
N PRO A 61 0.22 15.38 -7.22
CA PRO A 61 1.05 15.39 -8.43
C PRO A 61 2.04 14.21 -8.42
N PRO A 62 2.35 13.62 -9.60
CA PRO A 62 3.29 12.52 -9.69
C PRO A 62 4.66 12.93 -9.12
N ALA A 63 5.17 12.14 -8.17
CA ALA A 63 6.56 12.26 -7.74
C ALA A 63 7.46 11.80 -8.89
N ASP A 64 8.18 12.76 -9.48
CA ASP A 64 9.12 12.53 -10.58
C ASP A 64 10.22 11.56 -10.14
N PRO A 65 10.36 10.36 -10.76
CA PRO A 65 11.41 9.41 -10.45
C PRO A 65 12.72 9.89 -11.11
N GLY A 66 13.27 10.99 -10.60
CA GLY A 66 14.31 11.75 -11.28
C GLY A 66 15.31 12.45 -10.37
N VAL A 67 15.61 11.91 -9.18
CA VAL A 67 16.73 12.43 -8.35
C VAL A 67 17.71 11.33 -7.95
N GLY A 68 18.19 10.64 -8.98
CA GLY A 68 19.47 9.94 -8.95
C GLY A 68 20.51 10.74 -9.75
N ARG A 69 21.00 11.86 -9.22
CA ARG A 69 22.27 12.44 -9.69
C ARG A 69 23.04 13.05 -8.53
N ALA A 70 24.24 12.50 -8.34
CA ALA A 70 25.22 12.83 -7.32
C ALA A 70 25.58 14.33 -7.28
N PRO A 71 26.17 14.83 -6.18
CA PRO A 71 26.53 16.24 -6.03
C PRO A 71 27.56 16.61 -7.11
N ALA A 72 27.24 17.59 -7.95
CA ALA A 72 28.22 18.16 -8.86
C ALA A 72 29.20 19.03 -8.04
N PRO A 73 30.53 18.83 -8.17
CA PRO A 73 31.52 19.65 -7.51
C PRO A 73 31.55 21.03 -8.16
N ASP A 74 31.38 22.06 -7.31
CA ASP A 74 31.49 23.47 -7.68
C ASP A 74 32.93 23.78 -8.12
N ALA A 75 33.12 23.77 -9.44
CA ALA A 75 34.38 24.11 -10.09
C ALA A 75 34.27 25.51 -10.68
N GLY A 76 34.77 26.48 -9.92
CA GLY A 76 35.49 27.65 -10.41
C GLY A 76 34.70 28.66 -11.23
N HIS A 77 34.29 29.75 -10.58
CA HIS A 77 34.22 31.05 -11.23
C HIS A 77 35.03 32.08 -10.42
N PRO A 78 36.23 32.47 -10.88
CA PRO A 78 36.92 33.63 -10.38
C PRO A 78 36.30 34.85 -11.06
N ASP A 79 35.63 35.72 -10.29
CA ASP A 79 35.32 37.07 -10.75
C ASP A 79 35.92 38.08 -9.78
N ASP A 80 36.53 39.06 -10.41
CA ASP A 80 37.71 39.81 -10.03
C ASP A 80 37.33 41.12 -9.33
N GLY A 81 38.23 41.59 -8.46
CA GLY A 81 38.50 43.03 -8.40
C GLY A 81 37.41 43.97 -7.87
N ARG A 82 36.96 43.76 -6.63
CA ARG A 82 36.30 44.81 -5.84
C ARG A 82 37.37 45.81 -5.34
N GLY A 83 37.59 46.90 -6.07
CA GLY A 83 38.35 48.11 -5.69
C GLY A 83 38.58 48.96 -6.95
N THR A 84 38.05 50.18 -7.09
CA THR A 84 38.28 51.38 -6.28
C THR A 84 37.28 52.48 -6.67
N PRO A 85 36.84 53.34 -5.73
CA PRO A 85 36.24 54.63 -6.04
C PRO A 85 37.33 55.73 -6.13
N ALA A 86 37.29 56.55 -7.19
CA ALA A 86 37.82 57.94 -7.24
C ALA A 86 37.37 58.61 -8.54
#